data_AF-A0A2V9LRL1-F1
#
_entry.id   AF-A0A2V9LRL1-F1
#
_cell.length_a   1.000
_cell.length_b   1.000
_cell.length_c   1.000
_cell.angle_alpha   90.00
_cell.angle_beta   90.00
_cell.angle_gamma   90.00
#
_symmetry.space_group_name_H-M   'P 1'
#
loop_
_entity.id
_entity.type
_entity.pdbx_description
1 polymer ?
#
loop_
_entity_poly.entity_id
_entity_poly.type
_entity_poly.pdbx_seq_one_letter_code
_entity_poly.pdbx_strand_id
1 'polypeptide(L)'
;MQVRGKNSVRGDSMVNMETIDWSECPLVEVKPGVQSGSPVLRGTRMPVNAIVDNFDYGLSAAEIAEQFEIAPEQVKAILTYAKSHRLAHPAR
;
A
#
# COMPACT_ATOMS: atom_id res chain seq x y z
N MET A 1 -2.28 27.55 26.41
CA MET A 1 -0.87 27.46 25.95
C MET A 1 -0.26 26.16 26.44
N GLN A 2 0.05 25.24 25.52
CA GLN A 2 1.31 24.50 25.38
C GLN A 2 0.98 23.18 24.68
N VAL A 3 1.25 23.21 23.37
CA VAL A 3 1.26 22.06 22.48
C VAL A 3 2.25 21.01 22.99
N ARG A 4 1.81 19.75 23.04
CA ARG A 4 2.69 18.57 23.07
C ARG A 4 2.21 17.73 21.88
N GLY A 5 2.93 17.66 20.77
CA GLY A 5 4.29 17.14 20.68
C GLY A 5 4.17 15.84 19.90
N LYS A 6 4.07 15.98 18.58
CA LYS A 6 3.93 14.90 17.59
C LYS A 6 5.13 13.96 17.71
N ASN A 7 4.92 12.72 18.12
CA ASN A 7 5.84 11.61 17.84
C ASN A 7 5.02 10.46 17.26
N SER A 8 4.60 10.63 16.00
CA SER A 8 4.28 9.49 15.15
C SER A 8 5.62 8.86 14.79
N VAL A 9 5.89 7.69 15.35
CA VAL A 9 7.05 6.88 15.00
C VAL A 9 6.91 6.60 13.51
N ARG A 10 7.78 7.22 12.70
CA ARG A 10 7.95 6.86 11.29
C ARG A 10 8.41 5.40 11.31
N GLY A 11 7.51 4.50 10.89
CA GLY A 11 7.86 3.14 10.53
C GLY A 11 8.75 3.21 9.30
N ASP A 12 10.04 3.38 9.54
CA ASP A 12 11.11 3.15 8.58
C ASP A 12 11.22 1.62 8.41
N SER A 13 10.26 1.04 7.69
CA SER A 13 10.44 -0.30 7.14
C SER A 13 11.48 -0.15 6.04
N MET A 14 12.59 -0.85 6.22
CA MET A 14 13.72 -0.98 5.30
C MET A 14 13.27 -0.88 3.84
N VAL A 15 13.83 0.11 3.15
CA VAL A 15 13.60 0.45 1.74
C VAL A 15 13.86 -0.73 0.81
N ASN A 16 12.82 -1.51 0.50
CA ASN A 16 12.76 -2.19 -0.78
C ASN A 16 12.56 -1.08 -1.81
N MET A 17 13.62 -0.72 -2.55
CA MET A 17 13.63 0.39 -3.52
C MET A 17 12.81 0.11 -4.80
N GLU A 18 11.67 -0.56 -4.63
CA GLU A 18 10.70 -0.86 -5.66
C GLU A 18 9.45 -0.02 -5.39
N THR A 19 9.43 1.19 -5.94
CA THR A 19 8.28 2.08 -5.81
C THR A 19 7.26 1.77 -6.90
N ILE A 20 6.02 1.49 -6.53
CA ILE A 20 4.92 1.32 -7.49
C ILE A 20 4.27 2.70 -7.69
N ASP A 21 4.19 3.15 -8.94
CA ASP A 21 3.38 4.32 -9.28
C ASP A 21 1.91 3.93 -9.34
N TRP A 22 1.11 4.41 -8.37
CA TRP A 22 -0.31 4.10 -8.26
C TRP A 22 -1.22 5.14 -8.95
N SER A 23 -0.66 6.19 -9.55
CA SER A 23 -1.42 7.35 -10.03
C SER A 23 -2.45 7.01 -11.11
N GLU A 24 -2.22 5.95 -11.89
CA GLU A 24 -3.12 5.47 -12.94
C GLU A 24 -3.99 4.28 -12.51
N CYS A 25 -3.89 3.82 -11.26
CA CYS A 25 -4.69 2.69 -10.79
C CYS A 25 -6.10 3.14 -10.37
N PRO A 26 -7.19 2.69 -11.05
CA PRO A 26 -8.54 3.15 -10.72
C PRO A 26 -9.02 2.63 -9.35
N LEU A 27 -8.42 1.54 -8.85
CA LEU A 27 -8.72 0.94 -7.56
C LEU A 27 -8.05 1.67 -6.39
N VAL A 28 -7.14 2.60 -6.66
CA VAL A 28 -6.39 3.31 -5.63
C VAL A 28 -6.87 4.76 -5.57
N GLU A 29 -6.86 5.32 -4.37
CA GLU A 29 -7.05 6.74 -4.16
C GLU A 29 -6.01 7.29 -3.18
N VAL A 30 -5.62 8.53 -3.40
CA VAL A 30 -4.75 9.29 -2.50
C VAL A 30 -5.57 10.46 -1.98
N LYS A 31 -5.85 10.49 -0.68
CA LYS A 31 -6.58 11.56 -0.03
C LYS A 31 -5.68 12.17 1.04
N PRO A 32 -5.32 13.47 0.98
CA PRO A 32 -4.40 14.08 1.95
C PRO A 32 -4.81 13.89 3.43
N GLY A 33 -6.12 13.83 3.70
CA GLY A 33 -6.66 13.60 5.04
C GLY A 33 -6.78 12.12 5.47
N VAL A 34 -6.44 11.16 4.61
CA VAL A 34 -6.53 9.72 4.90
C VAL A 34 -5.13 9.11 4.90
N GLN A 35 -4.78 8.40 5.98
CA GLN A 35 -3.46 7.75 6.13
C GLN A 35 -2.27 8.68 5.77
N SER A 36 -2.36 9.96 6.14
CA SER A 36 -1.36 10.99 5.84
C SER A 36 -1.04 11.15 4.35
N GLY A 37 -2.01 10.89 3.46
CA GLY A 37 -1.81 10.93 2.01
C GLY A 37 -1.16 9.67 1.43
N SER A 38 -1.16 8.56 2.16
CA SER A 38 -0.71 7.27 1.59
C SER A 38 -1.75 6.74 0.59
N PRO A 39 -1.33 6.05 -0.48
CA PRO A 39 -2.24 5.37 -1.39
C PRO A 39 -3.05 4.28 -0.66
N VAL A 40 -4.36 4.34 -0.78
CA VAL A 40 -5.29 3.38 -0.16
C VAL A 40 -6.21 2.75 -1.20
N LEU A 41 -6.69 1.54 -0.90
CA LEU A 41 -7.71 0.88 -1.71
C LEU A 41 -9.00 1.72 -1.64
N ARG A 42 -9.55 2.05 -2.80
CA ARG A 42 -10.71 2.95 -2.94
C ARG A 42 -11.86 2.52 -2.04
N GLY A 43 -12.41 3.47 -1.28
CA GLY A 43 -13.53 3.22 -0.38
C GLY A 43 -13.12 2.61 0.96
N THR A 44 -11.81 2.45 1.21
CA THR A 44 -11.27 1.93 2.47
C THR A 44 -10.19 2.87 3.03
N ARG A 45 -9.69 2.57 4.23
CA ARG A 45 -8.47 3.18 4.79
C ARG A 45 -7.26 2.24 4.69
N MET A 46 -7.38 1.16 3.92
CA MET A 46 -6.38 0.09 3.78
C MET A 46 -5.27 0.54 2.84
N PRO A 47 -4.00 0.70 3.30
CA PRO A 47 -2.90 0.99 2.41
C PRO A 47 -2.69 -0.15 1.41
N VAL A 48 -2.56 0.17 0.12
CA VAL A 48 -2.33 -0.84 -0.93
C VAL A 48 -0.95 -1.47 -0.84
N ASN A 49 0.02 -0.76 -0.24
CA ASN A 49 1.33 -1.32 0.06
C ASN A 49 1.21 -2.50 1.03
N ALA A 50 0.27 -2.49 1.99
CA ALA A 50 0.10 -3.63 2.89
C ALA A 50 -0.31 -4.91 2.14
N ILE A 51 -1.11 -4.79 1.07
CA ILE A 51 -1.46 -5.93 0.21
C ILE A 51 -0.22 -6.49 -0.50
N VAL A 52 0.61 -5.60 -1.06
CA VAL A 52 1.84 -5.98 -1.76
C VAL A 52 2.85 -6.59 -0.79
N ASP A 53 3.08 -5.94 0.35
CA ASP A 53 4.02 -6.39 1.38
C ASP A 53 3.64 -7.80 1.88
N ASN A 54 2.37 -8.05 2.20
CA ASN A 54 1.94 -9.38 2.64
C ASN A 54 2.13 -10.45 1.56
N PHE A 55 1.90 -10.11 0.29
CA PHE A 55 2.17 -11.03 -0.82
C PHE A 55 3.67 -11.30 -0.97
N ASP A 56 4.51 -10.27 -0.86
CA ASP A 56 5.98 -10.41 -0.88
C ASP A 56 6.50 -11.21 0.33
N TYR A 57 5.79 -11.19 1.47
CA TYR A 57 6.04 -12.06 2.63
C TYR A 57 5.53 -13.50 2.45
N GLY A 58 4.92 -13.83 1.31
CA GLY A 58 4.53 -15.19 0.93
C GLY A 58 3.08 -15.56 1.22
N LEU A 59 2.22 -14.60 1.62
CA LEU A 59 0.79 -14.86 1.73
C LEU A 59 0.14 -14.94 0.35
N SER A 60 -0.83 -15.86 0.21
CA SER A 60 -1.66 -15.93 -0.99
C SER A 60 -2.69 -14.79 -1.04
N ALA A 61 -3.19 -14.49 -2.24
CA ALA A 61 -4.23 -13.48 -2.41
C ALA A 61 -5.53 -13.82 -1.63
N ALA A 62 -5.81 -15.10 -1.39
CA ALA A 62 -6.97 -15.53 -0.61
C ALA A 62 -6.78 -15.25 0.88
N GLU A 63 -5.61 -15.57 1.44
CA GLU A 63 -5.28 -15.30 2.85
C GLU A 63 -5.28 -13.79 3.14
N ILE A 64 -4.72 -12.99 2.22
CA ILE A 64 -4.74 -11.53 2.32
C ILE A 64 -6.17 -10.99 2.28
N ALA A 65 -7.00 -11.52 1.37
CA ALA A 65 -8.39 -11.12 1.24
C ALA A 65 -9.20 -11.42 2.50
N GLU A 66 -9.00 -12.59 3.10
CA GLU A 66 -9.61 -12.98 4.36
C GLU A 66 -9.13 -12.08 5.52
N GLN A 67 -7.83 -11.90 5.66
CA GLN A 67 -7.24 -11.11 6.75
C GLN A 67 -7.70 -9.65 6.76
N PHE A 68 -7.87 -9.05 5.58
CA PHE A 68 -8.28 -7.65 5.45
C PHE A 68 -9.78 -7.47 5.16
N GLU A 69 -10.56 -8.56 5.13
CA GLU A 69 -11.99 -8.56 4.81
C GLU A 69 -12.32 -7.82 3.50
N ILE A 70 -11.51 -8.05 2.46
CA ILE A 70 -11.67 -7.46 1.13
C ILE A 70 -11.94 -8.54 0.08
N ALA A 71 -12.50 -8.14 -1.07
CA ALA A 71 -12.78 -9.10 -2.14
C ALA A 71 -11.47 -9.66 -2.72
N PRO A 72 -11.34 -11.00 -2.89
CA PRO A 72 -10.14 -11.61 -3.48
C PRO A 72 -9.78 -11.06 -4.86
N GLU A 73 -10.77 -10.67 -5.65
CA GLU A 73 -10.56 -10.07 -6.97
C GLU A 73 -9.92 -8.68 -6.88
N GLN A 74 -10.22 -7.90 -5.83
CA GLN A 74 -9.54 -6.62 -5.60
C GLN A 74 -8.08 -6.84 -5.22
N VAL A 75 -7.79 -7.84 -4.38
CA VAL A 75 -6.41 -8.21 -4.03
C VAL A 75 -5.62 -8.59 -5.27
N LYS A 76 -6.16 -9.50 -6.09
CA LYS A 76 -5.52 -9.93 -7.34
C LYS A 76 -5.29 -8.76 -8.30
N ALA A 77 -6.26 -7.86 -8.43
CA ALA A 77 -6.13 -6.69 -9.29
C ALA A 77 -5.02 -5.73 -8.82
N ILE A 78 -4.92 -5.47 -7.51
CA ILE A 78 -3.84 -4.67 -6.93
C ILE A 78 -2.47 -5.34 -7.16
N LEU A 79 -2.36 -6.65 -6.92
CA LEU A 79 -1.10 -7.39 -7.14
C LEU A 79 -0.69 -7.41 -8.63
N THR A 80 -1.66 -7.56 -9.53
CA THR A 80 -1.41 -7.53 -10.99
C THR A 80 -0.91 -6.16 -11.42
N TYR A 81 -1.54 -5.10 -10.93
CA TYR A 81 -1.11 -3.73 -11.20
C TYR A 81 0.30 -3.47 -10.65
N ALA A 82 0.54 -3.82 -9.39
CA ALA A 82 1.83 -3.70 -8.71
C ALA A 82 2.94 -4.36 -9.52
N LYS A 83 2.75 -5.61 -9.96
CA LYS A 83 3.73 -6.35 -10.77
C LYS A 83 4.08 -5.65 -12.08
N SER A 84 3.12 -4.97 -12.69
CA SER A 84 3.28 -4.33 -14.01
C SER A 84 3.87 -2.92 -13.91
N HIS A 85 3.73 -2.26 -12.76
CA HIS A 85 4.13 -0.86 -12.54
C HIS A 85 5.20 -0.71 -11.45
N ARG A 86 5.86 -1.82 -11.09
CA ARG A 86 6.98 -1.82 -10.16
C ARG A 86 8.16 -1.12 -10.85
N LEU A 87 8.46 0.11 -10.41
CA LEU A 87 9.63 0.83 -10.90
C LEU A 87 10.84 0.30 -10.12
N ALA A 88 11.68 -0.48 -10.79
CA ALA A 88 13.02 -0.76 -10.27
C ALA A 88 13.78 0.58 -10.24
N HIS A 89 14.26 1.01 -9.07
CA HIS A 89 15.23 2.08 -9.04
C HIS A 89 16.54 1.54 -9.65
N PRO A 90 17.10 2.15 -10.71
CA PRO A 90 18.43 1.77 -11.15
C PRO A 90 19.38 2.00 -9.98
N ALA A 91 20.10 0.95 -9.57
CA ALA A 91 21.17 1.07 -8.59
C ALA A 91 22.13 2.16 -9.10
N ARG A 92 22.21 3.27 -8.35
CA ARG A 92 23.16 4.35 -8.64
C ARG A 92 24.56 3.91 -8.29
#